data_AF-E1F799-F1
#
_entry.id   AF-E1F799-F1
#
_cell.length_a   1.000
_cell.length_b   1.000
_cell.length_c   1.000
_cell.angle_alpha   90.00
_cell.angle_beta   90.00
_cell.angle_gamma   90.00
#
_symmetry.space_group_name_H-M   'P 1'
#
loop_
_entity.id
_entity.type
_entity.pdbx_description
1 polymer ?
#
loop_
_entity_poly.entity_id
_entity_poly.type
_entity_poly.pdbx_seq_one_letter_code
_entity_poly.pdbx_strand_id
1 'polypeptide(L)'
;MTVASPLLEQFLMVNSGNFHYNIVDKGVDGDMSFYKVAFFLVDPKEPIPEAIIFTFYERSSNGENTLFFVPENYHYRCDTRCIAEGKFSALLMSRFNQKLRAKSLI
;
A
#
# COMPACT_ATOMS: atom_id res chain seq x y z
N MET A 1 5.94 -17.41 -0.82
CA MET A 1 5.25 -16.29 -0.15
C MET A 1 6.30 -15.31 0.34
N THR A 2 6.21 -14.06 -0.08
CA THR A 2 7.12 -13.00 0.36
C THR A 2 6.65 -12.51 1.72
N VAL A 3 7.48 -12.69 2.76
CA VAL A 3 7.17 -12.23 4.13
C VAL A 3 7.50 -10.74 4.25
N ALA A 4 6.58 -9.95 4.81
CA ALA A 4 6.78 -8.54 5.11
C ALA A 4 7.60 -8.37 6.40
N SER A 5 8.09 -7.16 6.65
CA SER A 5 8.58 -6.83 7.99
C SER A 5 7.41 -6.74 8.98
N PRO A 6 7.66 -6.97 10.28
CA PRO A 6 6.63 -6.83 11.30
C PRO A 6 5.97 -5.44 11.32
N LEU A 7 6.74 -4.38 11.05
CA LEU A 7 6.23 -3.01 11.01
C LEU A 7 5.25 -2.81 9.84
N LEU A 8 5.58 -3.33 8.66
CA LEU A 8 4.69 -3.29 7.50
C LEU A 8 3.43 -4.13 7.75
N GLU A 9 3.56 -5.35 8.28
CA GLU A 9 2.41 -6.20 8.58
C GLU A 9 1.44 -5.53 9.55
N GLN A 10 1.94 -4.97 10.65
CA GLN A 10 1.12 -4.25 11.62
C GLN A 10 0.40 -3.06 10.98
N PHE A 11 1.11 -2.27 10.17
CA PHE A 11 0.48 -1.14 9.48
C PHE A 11 -0.65 -1.61 8.55
N LEU A 12 -0.39 -2.62 7.72
CA LEU A 12 -1.37 -3.14 6.76
C LEU A 12 -2.60 -3.71 7.46
N MET A 13 -2.43 -4.51 8.52
CA MET A 13 -3.54 -5.10 9.27
C MET A 13 -4.48 -4.05 9.86
N VAL A 14 -3.95 -2.92 10.34
CA VAL A 14 -4.75 -1.86 10.97
C VAL A 14 -5.36 -0.92 9.93
N ASN A 15 -4.67 -0.69 8.81
CA ASN A 15 -4.98 0.43 7.92
C ASN A 15 -5.59 0.02 6.57
N SER A 16 -5.55 -1.25 6.17
CA SER A 16 -6.10 -1.69 4.87
C SER A 16 -7.63 -1.70 4.84
N GLY A 17 -8.30 -1.74 6.00
CA GLY A 17 -9.76 -1.85 6.06
C GLY A 17 -10.27 -3.07 5.30
N ASN A 18 -11.23 -2.87 4.39
CA ASN A 18 -11.82 -3.95 3.59
C ASN A 18 -10.96 -4.38 2.39
N PHE A 19 -9.78 -3.80 2.20
CA PHE A 19 -8.87 -4.21 1.12
C PHE A 19 -8.08 -5.44 1.52
N HIS A 20 -8.11 -6.43 0.64
CA HIS A 20 -7.13 -7.51 0.64
C HIS A 20 -5.83 -7.00 0.02
N TYR A 21 -4.71 -7.58 0.45
CA TYR A 21 -3.40 -7.18 -0.04
C TYR A 21 -2.47 -8.37 -0.26
N ASN A 22 -1.58 -8.21 -1.24
CA ASN A 22 -0.49 -9.14 -1.52
C ASN A 22 0.81 -8.37 -1.73
N ILE A 23 1.91 -8.89 -1.19
CA ILE A 23 3.26 -8.37 -1.48
C ILE A 23 3.71 -8.99 -2.80
N VAL A 24 3.83 -8.16 -3.82
CA VAL A 24 4.15 -8.59 -5.19
C VAL A 24 5.63 -8.48 -5.51
N ASP A 25 6.37 -7.65 -4.76
CA ASP A 25 7.81 -7.46 -4.94
C ASP A 25 8.45 -7.01 -3.62
N LYS A 26 9.72 -7.35 -3.41
CA LYS A 26 10.53 -6.83 -2.32
C LYS A 26 11.98 -6.73 -2.73
N GLY A 27 12.70 -5.79 -2.13
CA GLY A 27 14.13 -5.68 -2.34
C GLY A 27 14.75 -4.60 -1.47
N VAL A 28 15.91 -4.12 -1.89
CA VAL A 28 16.68 -3.08 -1.22
C VAL A 28 16.90 -1.94 -2.21
N ASP A 29 16.66 -0.72 -1.78
CA ASP A 29 16.88 0.53 -2.51
C ASP A 29 17.76 1.45 -1.64
N GLY A 30 19.07 1.46 -1.91
CA GLY A 30 20.05 2.16 -1.08
C GLY A 30 20.14 1.58 0.33
N ASP A 31 19.84 2.41 1.33
CA ASP A 31 19.80 2.05 2.76
C ASP A 31 18.40 1.58 3.23
N MET A 32 17.44 1.42 2.32
CA MET A 32 16.05 1.10 2.64
C MET A 32 15.63 -0.26 2.08
N SER A 33 14.83 -1.00 2.84
CA SER A 33 14.07 -2.12 2.29
C SER A 33 12.81 -1.60 1.62
N PHE A 34 12.44 -2.14 0.46
CA PHE A 34 11.18 -1.80 -0.19
C PHE A 34 10.26 -3.02 -0.34
N TYR A 35 8.96 -2.74 -0.33
CA TYR A 35 7.90 -3.72 -0.55
C TYR A 35 6.86 -3.11 -1.49
N LYS A 36 6.61 -3.74 -2.64
CA LYS A 36 5.45 -3.37 -3.47
C LYS A 36 4.26 -4.20 -3.03
N VAL A 37 3.20 -3.51 -2.64
CA VAL A 37 1.98 -4.11 -2.10
C VAL A 37 0.84 -3.77 -3.05
N ALA A 38 0.19 -4.82 -3.56
CA ALA A 38 -1.01 -4.73 -4.36
C ALA A 38 -2.24 -4.86 -3.46
N PHE A 39 -3.13 -3.88 -3.52
CA PHE A 39 -4.41 -3.86 -2.79
C PHE A 39 -5.56 -4.07 -3.76
N PHE A 40 -6.55 -4.86 -3.36
CA PHE A 40 -7.74 -5.13 -4.17
C PHE A 40 -8.96 -5.35 -3.28
N LEU A 41 -10.13 -4.97 -3.78
CA LEU A 41 -11.40 -5.37 -3.19
C LEU A 41 -11.82 -6.69 -3.83
N VAL A 42 -12.11 -7.68 -3.00
CA VAL A 42 -12.71 -8.92 -3.46
C VAL A 42 -14.22 -8.67 -3.48
N ASP A 43 -14.76 -8.24 -4.63
CA ASP A 43 -16.20 -8.29 -4.87
C ASP A 43 -16.53 -9.64 -5.51
N PRO A 44 -17.34 -10.51 -4.86
CA PRO A 44 -17.74 -11.79 -5.45
C PRO A 44 -18.58 -11.66 -6.74
N LYS A 45 -19.06 -10.46 -7.08
CA LYS A 45 -19.87 -10.18 -8.27
C LYS A 45 -19.09 -9.56 -9.43
N GLU A 46 -17.86 -9.10 -9.21
CA GLU A 46 -17.04 -8.47 -10.25
C GLU A 46 -15.77 -9.31 -10.55
N PRO A 47 -15.34 -9.40 -11.82
CA PRO A 47 -14.04 -9.97 -12.14
C PRO A 47 -12.94 -9.18 -11.40
N ILE A 48 -11.94 -9.91 -10.86
CA ILE A 48 -10.87 -9.40 -9.97
C ILE A 48 -10.45 -7.97 -10.36
N PRO A 49 -10.89 -6.94 -9.63
CA PRO A 49 -10.85 -5.59 -10.13
C PRO A 49 -9.54 -4.95 -9.71
N GLU A 50 -8.62 -4.87 -10.66
CA GLU A 50 -7.60 -3.82 -10.76
C GLU A 50 -6.88 -3.43 -9.45
N ALA A 51 -5.69 -4.00 -9.25
CA ALA A 51 -4.90 -3.71 -8.08
C ALA A 51 -4.48 -2.23 -7.99
N ILE A 52 -4.58 -1.68 -6.79
CA ILE A 52 -3.91 -0.43 -6.42
C ILE A 52 -2.55 -0.79 -5.86
N ILE A 53 -1.48 -0.27 -6.45
CA ILE A 53 -0.12 -0.59 -6.03
C ILE A 53 0.44 0.57 -5.21
N PHE A 54 1.05 0.23 -4.08
CA PHE A 54 1.88 1.15 -3.30
C PHE A 54 3.25 0.51 -3.08
N THR A 55 4.29 1.35 -3.10
CA THR A 55 5.63 0.95 -2.65
C THR A 55 5.82 1.45 -1.22
N PHE A 56 6.08 0.54 -0.30
CA PHE A 56 6.48 0.85 1.07
C PHE A 56 8.00 0.81 1.17
N TYR A 57 8.57 1.79 1.86
CA TYR A 57 9.99 1.85 2.17
C TYR A 57 10.18 1.81 3.67
N GLU A 58 11.02 0.90 4.12
CA GLU A 58 11.41 0.81 5.52
C GLU A 58 12.87 1.23 5.66
N ARG A 59 13.10 2.16 6.58
CA ARG A 59 14.42 2.61 6.95
C ARG A 59 14.65 2.30 8.42
N SER A 60 15.74 1.61 8.72
CA SER A 60 16.24 1.46 10.09
C SER A 60 17.37 2.45 10.30
N SER A 61 17.21 3.40 11.22
CA SER A 61 18.24 4.39 11.54
C SER A 61 18.29 4.62 13.04
N ASN A 62 19.49 4.51 13.63
CA ASN A 62 19.72 4.75 15.07
C ASN A 62 18.80 3.95 16.01
N GLY A 63 18.40 2.74 15.62
CA GLY A 63 17.50 1.89 16.41
C GLY A 63 16.01 2.18 16.22
N GLU A 64 15.64 3.17 15.41
CA GLU A 64 14.26 3.43 15.03
C GLU A 64 13.95 2.92 13.63
N ASN A 65 12.85 2.19 13.48
CA ASN A 65 12.32 1.78 12.18
C ASN A 65 11.22 2.75 11.76
N THR A 66 11.39 3.37 10.59
CA THR A 66 10.38 4.24 9.98
C THR A 66 9.85 3.60 8.71
N LEU A 67 8.54 3.61 8.56
CA LEU A 67 7.85 3.10 7.38
C LEU A 67 7.24 4.27 6.60
N PHE A 68 7.59 4.35 5.32
CA PHE A 68 7.05 5.29 4.35
C PHE A 68 6.26 4.54 3.29
N PHE A 69 5.33 5.20 2.63
CA PHE A 69 4.72 4.67 1.41
C PHE A 69 4.67 5.72 0.29
N VAL A 70 4.59 5.22 -0.94
CA VAL A 70 4.45 6.00 -2.17
C VAL A 70 3.34 5.37 -3.00
N PRO A 71 2.28 6.13 -3.36
CA PRO A 71 1.30 5.67 -4.34
C PRO A 71 1.94 5.45 -5.72
N GLU A 72 1.38 4.54 -6.51
CA GLU A 72 1.69 4.41 -7.94
C GLU A 72 1.56 5.79 -8.63
N ASN A 73 2.62 6.21 -9.35
CA ASN A 73 2.75 7.51 -10.03
C ASN A 73 2.89 8.76 -9.15
N TYR A 74 3.26 8.62 -7.88
CA TYR A 74 3.63 9.75 -7.01
C TYR A 74 5.13 9.75 -6.70
N HIS A 75 5.72 10.95 -6.62
CA HIS A 75 7.13 11.11 -6.23
C HIS A 75 7.33 11.36 -4.74
N TYR A 76 6.25 11.63 -3.99
CA TYR A 76 6.31 11.98 -2.58
C TYR A 76 6.12 10.76 -1.68
N ARG A 77 7.07 10.57 -0.76
CA ARG A 77 7.01 9.58 0.32
C ARG A 77 6.19 10.13 1.47
N CYS A 78 5.19 9.40 1.91
CA CYS A 78 4.40 9.71 3.10
C CYS A 78 4.88 8.87 4.29
N ASP A 79 5.21 9.49 5.42
CA ASP A 79 5.48 8.80 6.67
C ASP A 79 4.18 8.22 7.23
N THR A 80 4.17 6.91 7.49
CA THR A 80 2.99 6.20 8.01
C THR A 80 2.55 6.69 9.39
N ARG A 81 3.46 7.24 10.21
CA ARG A 81 3.15 7.77 11.55
C ARG A 81 2.29 9.03 11.51
N CYS A 82 2.30 9.75 10.38
CA CYS A 82 1.50 10.96 10.19
C CYS A 82 0.08 10.67 9.68
N ILE A 83 -0.24 9.41 9.40
CA ILE A 83 -1.54 9.00 8.86
C ILE A 83 -2.48 8.73 10.03
N ALA A 84 -3.53 9.54 10.17
CA ALA A 84 -4.59 9.27 11.13
C ALA A 84 -5.35 7.98 10.75
N GLU A 85 -5.91 7.32 11.76
CA GLU A 85 -6.69 6.09 11.61
C GLU A 85 -7.77 6.23 10.52
N GLY A 86 -7.90 5.20 9.68
CA GLY A 86 -8.86 5.16 8.56
C GLY A 86 -8.53 6.05 7.36
N LYS A 87 -7.51 6.92 7.42
CA LYS A 87 -7.13 7.76 6.27
C LYS A 87 -6.46 6.97 5.14
N PHE A 88 -5.71 5.92 5.46
CA PHE A 88 -5.11 5.06 4.44
C PHE A 88 -6.17 4.24 3.69
N SER A 89 -7.13 3.63 4.38
CA SER A 89 -8.24 2.92 3.72
C SER A 89 -9.11 3.84 2.88
N ALA A 90 -9.33 5.09 3.33
CA ALA A 90 -9.99 6.11 2.51
C ALA A 90 -9.19 6.47 1.25
N LEU A 91 -7.85 6.55 1.36
CA LEU A 91 -6.97 6.74 0.21
C LEU A 91 -7.05 5.57 -0.78
N LEU A 92 -7.02 4.32 -0.29
CA LEU A 92 -7.20 3.12 -1.12
C LEU A 92 -8.53 3.16 -1.87
N MET A 93 -9.63 3.45 -1.16
CA MET A 93 -10.96 3.59 -1.75
C MET A 93 -11.02 4.70 -2.81
N SER A 94 -10.40 5.85 -2.54
CA SER A 94 -10.33 6.93 -3.52
C SER A 94 -9.58 6.52 -4.79
N ARG A 95 -8.46 5.81 -4.67
CA ARG A 95 -7.66 5.33 -5.82
C ARG A 95 -8.41 4.26 -6.61
N PHE A 96 -9.07 3.35 -5.92
CA PHE A 96 -9.93 2.34 -6.52
C PHE A 96 -11.05 2.96 -7.36
N ASN A 97 -11.80 3.90 -6.79
CA ASN A 97 -12.86 4.61 -7.51
C ASN A 97 -12.34 5.42 -8.71
N GLN A 98 -11.12 5.97 -8.64
CA GLN A 98 -10.48 6.65 -9.78
C GLN A 98 -10.20 5.67 -10.92
N LYS A 99 -9.63 4.49 -10.64
CA LYS A 99 -9.38 3.47 -11.66
C LYS A 99 -10.67 2.95 -12.30
N LEU A 100 -11.71 2.69 -11.49
CA LEU A 100 -13.04 2.30 -12.00
C LEU A 100 -13.63 3.33 -12.97
N ARG A 101 -13.59 4.63 -12.60
CA ARG A 101 -14.09 5.72 -13.47
C ARG A 101 -13.32 5.83 -14.78
N ALA A 102 -11.99 5.66 -14.75
CA ALA A 102 -11.16 5.71 -15.95
C ALA A 102 -11.53 4.60 -16.95
N LYS A 103 -11.94 3.42 -16.46
CA LYS A 103 -12.43 2.33 -17.30
C LYS A 103 -13.82 2.53 -17.87
N SER A 104 -14.73 3.14 -17.12
CA SER A 104 -16.11 3.40 -17.60
C SER A 104 -16.19 4.48 -18.67
N LEU A 105 -15.10 5.23 -18.90
CA LEU A 105 -15.00 6.30 -19.91
C LEU A 105 -14.46 5.80 -21.26
N ILE A 106 -14.35 4.47 -21.44
CA ILE A 106 -13.91 3.80 -22.68
C ILE A 106 -15.12 3.16 -23.37
#